data_AF-A0A7V5FGG6-F1
#
_entry.id   AF-A0A7V5FGG6-F1
#
_cell.length_a   1.000
_cell.length_b   1.000
_cell.length_c   1.000
_cell.angle_alpha   90.00
_cell.angle_beta   90.00
_cell.angle_gamma   90.00
#
_symmetry.space_group_name_H-M   'P 1'
#
loop_
_entity.id
_entity.type
_entity.pdbx_description
1 polymer ?
#
loop_
_entity_poly.entity_id
_entity_poly.type
_entity_poly.pdbx_seq_one_letter_code
_entity_poly.pdbx_strand_id
1 'polypeptide(L)'
;MEKLLFIRPILQLAERGTLIRSIVFWILRILAVLLVLAGLYLFIEILRLAFGGGALVAFAGLIAALIQLAVFVIAAEIMWVRAESVNVLPDGAYPAVRIIAVVLRLAGELYATMVSGLSVALCLAIWIAGAEGGYLLRELIPSSSLFIPGGITTGFLGGLLALIVGIVFAVSALILLYFLAEIYLAIIDIATNTKRA
;
A
#
# COMPACT_ATOMS: atom_id res chain seq x y z
N MET A 1 -23.61 39.68 -18.80
CA MET A 1 -22.26 39.06 -18.71
C MET A 1 -22.23 37.81 -17.81
N GLU A 2 -23.36 37.14 -17.56
CA GLU A 2 -23.42 35.99 -16.63
C GLU A 2 -23.24 34.61 -17.30
N LYS A 3 -23.22 34.56 -18.64
CA LYS A 3 -23.17 33.31 -19.42
C LYS A 3 -21.75 32.74 -19.65
N LEU A 4 -20.70 33.34 -19.09
CA LEU A 4 -19.29 32.94 -19.32
C LEU A 4 -18.60 32.31 -18.11
N LEU A 5 -19.28 32.17 -16.97
CA LEU A 5 -18.68 31.56 -15.78
C LEU A 5 -18.95 30.05 -15.75
N PHE A 6 -18.33 29.32 -16.69
CA PHE A 6 -18.25 27.84 -16.67
C PHE A 6 -17.66 27.29 -15.34
N ILE A 7 -16.98 28.14 -14.58
CA ILE A 7 -16.36 27.83 -13.28
C ILE A 7 -17.39 27.80 -12.13
N ARG A 8 -18.51 28.54 -12.19
CA ARG A 8 -19.49 28.58 -11.08
C ARG A 8 -20.08 27.20 -10.73
N PRO A 9 -20.51 26.37 -11.71
CA PRO A 9 -20.97 25.01 -11.41
C PRO A 9 -19.88 24.14 -10.78
N ILE A 10 -18.63 24.29 -11.22
CA ILE A 10 -17.48 23.53 -10.72
C ILE A 10 -17.17 23.93 -9.26
N LEU A 11 -17.22 25.23 -8.94
CA LEU A 11 -17.04 25.72 -7.57
C LEU A 11 -18.17 25.26 -6.65
N GLN A 12 -19.43 25.26 -7.12
CA GLN A 12 -20.58 24.77 -6.35
C GLN A 12 -20.53 23.25 -6.12
N LEU A 13 -20.00 22.48 -7.08
CA LEU A 13 -19.76 21.04 -6.94
C LEU A 13 -18.57 20.74 -6.00
N ALA A 14 -17.56 21.62 -5.97
CA ALA A 14 -16.46 21.54 -5.01
C ALA A 14 -16.93 21.85 -3.57
N GLU A 15 -17.78 22.87 -3.38
CA GLU A 15 -18.38 23.22 -2.08
C GLU A 15 -19.25 22.09 -1.51
N ARG A 16 -19.92 21.31 -2.37
CA ARG A 16 -20.74 20.15 -1.95
C ARG A 16 -19.92 18.90 -1.61
N GLY A 17 -18.61 18.89 -1.85
CA GLY A 17 -17.73 17.74 -1.59
C GLY A 17 -17.91 16.55 -2.54
N THR A 18 -18.97 16.54 -3.37
CA THR A 18 -19.26 15.48 -4.34
C THR A 18 -18.21 15.39 -5.44
N LEU A 19 -17.65 16.52 -5.87
CA LEU A 19 -16.57 16.55 -6.86
C LEU A 19 -15.28 15.91 -6.33
N ILE A 20 -14.86 16.26 -5.10
CA ILE A 20 -13.66 15.70 -4.48
C ILE A 20 -13.82 14.19 -4.29
N ARG A 21 -15.00 13.76 -3.82
CA ARG A 21 -15.32 12.34 -3.64
C ARG A 21 -15.23 11.55 -4.95
N SER A 22 -15.83 12.08 -6.01
CA SER A 22 -15.82 11.44 -7.33
C SER A 22 -14.41 11.35 -7.91
N ILE A 23 -13.61 12.42 -7.78
CA ILE A 23 -12.21 12.43 -8.22
C ILE A 23 -11.41 11.37 -7.46
N VAL A 24 -11.50 11.33 -6.12
CA VAL A 24 -10.74 10.36 -5.32
C VAL A 24 -11.19 8.93 -5.61
N PHE A 25 -12.50 8.68 -5.75
CA PHE A 25 -13.03 7.38 -6.17
C PHE A 25 -12.38 6.88 -7.48
N TRP A 26 -12.35 7.72 -8.52
CA TRP A 26 -11.77 7.34 -9.81
C TRP A 26 -10.25 7.21 -9.75
N ILE A 27 -9.56 8.10 -9.03
CA ILE A 27 -8.11 8.00 -8.83
C ILE A 27 -7.76 6.66 -8.17
N LEU A 28 -8.46 6.27 -7.11
CA LEU A 28 -8.19 5.01 -6.41
C LEU A 28 -8.40 3.78 -7.31
N ARG A 29 -9.44 3.77 -8.15
CA ARG A 29 -9.68 2.66 -9.09
C ARG A 29 -8.65 2.60 -10.21
N ILE A 30 -8.25 3.74 -10.77
CA ILE A 30 -7.20 3.81 -11.78
C ILE A 30 -5.88 3.31 -11.19
N LEU A 31 -5.53 3.78 -9.99
CA LEU A 31 -4.33 3.32 -9.29
C LEU A 31 -4.39 1.83 -8.96
N ALA A 32 -5.55 1.28 -8.59
CA ALA A 32 -5.71 -0.17 -8.37
C ALA A 32 -5.38 -0.98 -9.63
N VAL A 33 -5.86 -0.55 -10.80
CA VAL A 33 -5.55 -1.21 -12.08
C VAL A 33 -4.06 -1.09 -12.41
N LEU A 34 -3.48 0.10 -12.26
CA LEU A 34 -2.04 0.32 -12.45
C LEU A 34 -1.20 -0.53 -11.50
N LEU A 35 -1.67 -0.75 -10.28
CA LEU A 35 -1.01 -1.57 -9.28
C LEU A 35 -0.96 -3.04 -9.72
N VAL A 36 -2.05 -3.60 -10.26
CA VAL A 36 -2.05 -4.96 -10.84
C VAL A 36 -1.06 -5.07 -12.01
N LEU A 37 -1.05 -4.08 -12.91
CA LEU A 37 -0.11 -4.06 -14.04
C LEU A 37 1.35 -3.98 -13.58
N ALA A 38 1.65 -3.17 -12.56
CA ALA A 38 2.97 -3.09 -11.95
C ALA A 38 3.36 -4.43 -11.29
N GLY A 39 2.42 -5.11 -10.63
CA GLY A 39 2.63 -6.44 -10.07
C GLY A 39 2.96 -7.48 -11.14
N LEU A 40 2.28 -7.45 -12.28
CA LEU A 40 2.57 -8.34 -13.41
C LEU A 40 3.94 -8.06 -14.04
N TYR A 41 4.32 -6.79 -14.19
CA TYR A 41 5.65 -6.41 -14.65
C TYR A 41 6.73 -6.94 -13.70
N LEU A 42 6.59 -6.72 -12.39
CA LEU A 42 7.55 -7.20 -11.40
C LEU A 42 7.59 -8.72 -11.31
N PHE A 43 6.47 -9.41 -11.51
CA PHE A 43 6.44 -10.87 -11.60
C PHE A 43 7.38 -11.37 -12.71
N ILE A 44 7.33 -10.77 -13.90
CA ILE A 44 8.18 -11.13 -15.03
C ILE A 44 9.66 -10.83 -14.71
N GLU A 45 9.95 -9.67 -14.11
CA GLU A 45 11.33 -9.29 -13.76
C GLU A 45 11.94 -10.21 -12.68
N ILE A 46 11.16 -10.59 -11.64
CA ILE A 46 11.60 -11.58 -10.64
C ILE A 46 11.94 -12.91 -11.31
N LEU A 47 11.08 -13.42 -12.18
CA LEU A 47 11.33 -14.68 -12.88
C LEU A 47 12.56 -14.60 -13.79
N ARG A 48 12.74 -13.49 -14.50
CA ARG A 48 13.89 -13.26 -15.37
C ARG A 48 15.20 -13.33 -14.58
N LEU A 49 15.27 -12.68 -13.42
CA LEU A 49 16.43 -12.73 -12.54
C LEU A 49 16.62 -14.13 -11.93
N ALA A 50 15.53 -14.77 -11.50
CA ALA A 50 15.56 -16.09 -10.87
C ALA A 50 16.07 -17.19 -11.80
N PHE A 51 15.61 -17.20 -13.06
CA PHE A 51 16.02 -18.19 -14.05
C PHE A 51 17.43 -17.96 -14.61
N GLY A 52 18.04 -16.79 -14.33
CA GLY A 52 19.46 -16.56 -14.59
C GLY A 52 20.41 -17.19 -13.56
N GLY A 53 19.88 -17.64 -12.41
CA GLY A 53 20.64 -18.25 -11.33
C GLY A 53 20.63 -19.78 -11.33
N GLY A 54 21.04 -20.38 -10.21
CA GLY A 54 20.98 -21.83 -9.99
C GLY A 54 19.55 -22.37 -9.80
N ALA A 55 19.37 -23.70 -9.85
CA ALA A 55 18.04 -24.33 -9.74
C ALA A 55 17.28 -23.95 -8.45
N LEU A 56 17.98 -23.85 -7.31
CA LEU A 56 17.37 -23.42 -6.04
C LEU A 56 16.96 -21.94 -6.08
N VAL A 57 17.75 -21.07 -6.73
CA VAL A 57 17.45 -19.65 -6.91
C VAL A 57 16.23 -19.49 -7.82
N ALA A 58 16.15 -20.26 -8.91
CA ALA A 58 15.00 -20.29 -9.80
C ALA A 58 13.71 -20.69 -9.06
N PHE A 59 13.78 -21.74 -8.24
CA PHE A 59 12.64 -22.20 -7.45
C PHE A 59 12.22 -21.18 -6.37
N ALA A 60 13.18 -20.60 -5.65
CA ALA A 60 12.94 -19.53 -4.67
C ALA A 60 12.30 -18.30 -5.33
N GLY A 61 12.82 -17.88 -6.48
CA GLY A 61 12.31 -16.73 -7.23
C GLY A 61 10.91 -16.97 -7.80
N LEU A 62 10.58 -18.18 -8.25
CA LEU A 62 9.22 -18.53 -8.65
C LEU A 62 8.22 -18.36 -7.49
N ILE A 63 8.56 -18.88 -6.30
CA ILE A 63 7.71 -18.73 -5.11
C ILE A 63 7.60 -17.26 -4.72
N ALA A 64 8.70 -16.52 -4.69
CA ALA A 64 8.71 -15.10 -4.37
C ALA A 64 7.88 -14.29 -5.37
N ALA A 65 7.95 -14.60 -6.67
CA ALA A 65 7.15 -13.96 -7.71
C ALA A 65 5.65 -14.20 -7.50
N LEU A 66 5.24 -15.43 -7.18
CA LEU A 66 3.84 -15.76 -6.91
C LEU A 66 3.31 -15.04 -5.67
N ILE A 67 4.09 -14.98 -4.58
CA ILE A 67 3.73 -14.22 -3.37
C ILE A 67 3.60 -12.74 -3.72
N GLN A 68 4.56 -12.18 -4.45
CA GLN A 68 4.52 -10.78 -4.86
C GLN A 68 3.28 -10.47 -5.70
N LEU A 69 2.94 -11.33 -6.66
CA LEU A 69 1.74 -11.17 -7.48
C LEU A 69 0.47 -11.17 -6.62
N ALA A 70 0.36 -12.11 -5.68
CA ALA A 70 -0.77 -12.17 -4.75
C ALA A 70 -0.87 -10.89 -3.90
N VAL A 71 0.25 -10.36 -3.42
CA VAL A 71 0.32 -9.11 -2.65
C VAL A 71 -0.19 -7.92 -3.47
N PHE A 72 0.21 -7.80 -4.73
CA PHE A 72 -0.28 -6.75 -5.62
C PHE A 72 -1.78 -6.86 -5.91
N VAL A 73 -2.31 -8.07 -6.08
CA VAL A 73 -3.74 -8.31 -6.25
C VAL A 73 -4.50 -7.90 -4.99
N ILE A 74 -4.07 -8.34 -3.81
CA ILE A 74 -4.69 -7.97 -2.52
C ILE A 74 -4.64 -6.45 -2.33
N ALA A 75 -3.52 -5.81 -2.62
CA ALA A 75 -3.38 -4.37 -2.50
C ALA A 75 -4.34 -3.62 -3.44
N ALA A 76 -4.52 -4.10 -4.68
CA ALA A 76 -5.49 -3.54 -5.61
C ALA A 76 -6.94 -3.72 -5.12
N GLU A 77 -7.27 -4.87 -4.53
CA GLU A 77 -8.58 -5.11 -3.90
C GLU A 77 -8.83 -4.15 -2.73
N ILE A 78 -7.83 -3.91 -1.87
CA ILE A 78 -7.92 -2.91 -0.79
C ILE A 78 -8.23 -1.53 -1.37
N MET A 79 -7.53 -1.10 -2.42
CA MET A 79 -7.80 0.18 -3.08
C MET A 79 -9.23 0.25 -3.62
N TRP A 80 -9.74 -0.84 -4.19
CA TRP A 80 -11.09 -0.92 -4.72
C TRP A 80 -12.15 -0.81 -3.62
N VAL A 81 -11.97 -1.52 -2.51
CA VAL A 81 -12.86 -1.45 -1.34
C VAL A 81 -12.84 -0.06 -0.72
N ARG A 82 -11.66 0.57 -0.63
CA ARG A 82 -11.52 1.94 -0.11
C ARG A 82 -12.09 2.99 -1.05
N ALA A 83 -12.03 2.78 -2.38
CA ALA A 83 -12.73 3.63 -3.33
C ALA A 83 -14.23 3.65 -3.06
N GLU A 84 -14.86 2.49 -2.89
CA GLU A 84 -16.29 2.43 -2.58
C GLU A 84 -16.60 3.07 -1.21
N SER A 85 -15.72 2.87 -0.23
CA SER A 85 -15.84 3.52 1.09
C SER A 85 -15.86 5.05 0.99
N VAL A 86 -15.09 5.64 0.06
CA VAL A 86 -15.12 7.08 -0.21
C VAL A 86 -16.44 7.50 -0.83
N ASN A 87 -16.98 6.70 -1.75
CA ASN A 87 -18.21 7.01 -2.49
C ASN A 87 -19.45 7.10 -1.57
N VAL A 88 -19.52 6.24 -0.55
CA VAL A 88 -20.65 6.16 0.39
C VAL A 88 -20.53 7.08 1.62
N LEU A 89 -19.50 7.93 1.69
CA LEU A 89 -19.34 8.85 2.84
C LEU A 89 -20.57 9.77 3.00
N PRO A 90 -21.10 9.98 4.21
CA PRO A 90 -22.20 10.91 4.41
C PRO A 90 -21.78 12.34 4.10
N ASP A 91 -22.70 13.12 3.54
CA ASP A 91 -22.50 14.55 3.33
C ASP A 91 -22.44 15.26 4.69
N GLY A 92 -21.48 16.17 4.85
CA GLY A 92 -21.26 16.87 6.11
C GLY A 92 -20.46 18.14 5.90
N ALA A 93 -20.26 18.92 6.97
CA ALA A 93 -19.58 20.21 6.91
C ALA A 93 -18.11 20.13 6.43
N TYR A 94 -17.50 18.94 6.51
CA TYR A 94 -16.09 18.71 6.20
C TYR A 94 -15.87 17.41 5.40
N PRO A 95 -16.28 17.36 4.11
CA PRO A 95 -16.20 16.14 3.30
C PRO A 95 -14.74 15.75 2.98
N ALA A 96 -13.89 16.73 2.66
CA ALA A 96 -12.46 16.51 2.37
C ALA A 96 -11.71 15.83 3.52
N VAL A 97 -12.10 16.15 4.76
CA VAL A 97 -11.47 15.57 5.96
C VAL A 97 -11.71 14.07 6.04
N ARG A 98 -12.96 13.65 5.87
CA ARG A 98 -13.33 12.23 5.98
C ARG A 98 -12.60 11.42 4.91
N ILE A 99 -12.41 12.01 3.73
CA ILE A 99 -11.61 11.43 2.65
C ILE A 99 -10.14 11.28 3.06
N ILE A 100 -9.52 12.29 3.68
CA ILE A 100 -8.14 12.21 4.17
C ILE A 100 -7.99 11.08 5.20
N ALA A 101 -8.93 10.91 6.12
CA ALA A 101 -8.90 9.81 7.07
C ALA A 101 -8.95 8.43 6.38
N VAL A 102 -9.75 8.28 5.32
CA VAL A 102 -9.78 7.06 4.49
C VAL A 102 -8.43 6.84 3.78
N VAL A 103 -7.84 7.90 3.22
CA VAL A 103 -6.54 7.83 2.54
C VAL A 103 -5.41 7.46 3.51
N LEU A 104 -5.42 7.98 4.74
CA LEU A 104 -4.46 7.59 5.78
C LEU A 104 -4.55 6.10 6.13
N ARG A 105 -5.78 5.60 6.35
CA ARG A 105 -6.00 4.16 6.59
C ARG A 105 -5.55 3.32 5.41
N LEU A 106 -5.89 3.72 4.19
CA LEU A 106 -5.48 3.05 2.97
C LEU A 106 -3.94 2.99 2.85
N ALA A 107 -3.25 4.09 3.13
CA ALA A 107 -1.78 4.11 3.10
C ALA A 107 -1.18 3.08 4.08
N GLY A 108 -1.78 2.95 5.28
CA GLY A 108 -1.36 1.95 6.27
C GLY A 108 -1.62 0.52 5.83
N GLU A 109 -2.80 0.26 5.27
CA GLU A 109 -3.16 -1.06 4.73
C GLU A 109 -2.22 -1.46 3.58
N LEU A 110 -2.02 -0.58 2.59
CA LEU A 110 -1.13 -0.85 1.46
C LEU A 110 0.30 -1.09 1.92
N TYR A 111 0.81 -0.26 2.82
CA TYR A 111 2.17 -0.44 3.36
C TYR A 111 2.28 -1.78 4.10
N ALA A 112 1.33 -2.10 4.97
CA ALA A 112 1.35 -3.35 5.73
C ALA A 112 1.27 -4.59 4.83
N THR A 113 0.39 -4.57 3.83
CA THR A 113 0.25 -5.66 2.84
C THR A 113 1.53 -5.84 2.04
N MET A 114 2.12 -4.76 1.53
CA MET A 114 3.36 -4.81 0.75
C MET A 114 4.53 -5.32 1.60
N VAL A 115 4.75 -4.73 2.77
CA VAL A 115 5.89 -5.09 3.63
C VAL A 115 5.77 -6.52 4.17
N SER A 116 4.59 -6.94 4.63
CA SER A 116 4.41 -8.32 5.12
C SER A 116 4.63 -9.35 4.02
N GLY A 117 4.07 -9.12 2.83
CA GLY A 117 4.25 -9.97 1.66
C GLY A 117 5.71 -10.11 1.24
N LEU A 118 6.42 -8.98 1.14
CA LEU A 118 7.85 -8.95 0.84
C LEU A 118 8.68 -9.69 1.89
N SER A 119 8.30 -9.59 3.16
CA SER A 119 9.02 -10.23 4.26
C SER A 119 8.85 -11.74 4.25
N VAL A 120 7.66 -12.23 3.88
CA VAL A 120 7.42 -13.66 3.65
C VAL A 120 8.21 -14.15 2.44
N ALA A 121 8.16 -13.44 1.32
CA ALA A 121 8.91 -13.79 0.11
C ALA A 121 10.42 -13.85 0.37
N LEU A 122 10.96 -12.87 1.10
CA LEU A 122 12.37 -12.79 1.47
C LEU A 122 12.78 -13.92 2.43
N CYS A 123 11.95 -14.20 3.43
CA CYS A 123 12.18 -15.29 4.37
C CYS A 123 12.32 -16.64 3.65
N LEU A 124 11.35 -16.96 2.78
CA LEU A 124 11.35 -18.20 2.01
C LEU A 124 12.51 -18.24 1.01
N ALA A 125 12.82 -17.13 0.34
CA ALA A 125 13.94 -17.07 -0.59
C ALA A 125 15.28 -17.37 0.10
N ILE A 126 15.50 -16.83 1.31
CA ILE A 126 16.71 -17.09 2.10
C ILE A 126 16.75 -18.56 2.57
N TRP A 127 15.64 -19.13 2.99
CA TRP A 127 15.60 -20.54 3.43
C TRP A 127 15.85 -21.53 2.30
N ILE A 128 15.42 -21.23 1.07
CA ILE A 128 15.55 -22.12 -0.09
C ILE A 128 16.91 -21.96 -0.77
N ALA A 129 17.32 -20.71 -1.03
CA ALA A 129 18.48 -20.40 -1.87
C ALA A 129 19.62 -19.71 -1.11
N GLY A 130 19.53 -19.61 0.22
CA GLY A 130 20.58 -19.01 1.05
C GLY A 130 20.80 -17.53 0.73
N ALA A 131 22.06 -17.12 0.63
CA ALA A 131 22.40 -15.71 0.36
C ALA A 131 21.89 -15.24 -1.01
N GLU A 132 21.99 -16.10 -2.03
CA GLU A 132 21.63 -15.77 -3.41
C GLU A 132 20.13 -15.45 -3.53
N GLY A 133 19.28 -16.16 -2.78
CA GLY A 133 17.85 -15.84 -2.70
C GLY A 133 17.57 -14.47 -2.07
N GLY A 134 18.35 -14.10 -1.04
CA GLY A 134 18.26 -12.77 -0.43
C GLY A 134 18.74 -11.65 -1.37
N TYR A 135 19.80 -11.88 -2.15
CA TYR A 135 20.31 -10.90 -3.11
C TYR A 135 19.33 -10.62 -4.25
N LEU A 136 18.64 -11.65 -4.76
CA LEU A 136 17.67 -11.51 -5.84
C LEU A 136 16.60 -10.45 -5.52
N LEU A 137 16.02 -10.51 -4.31
CA LEU A 137 14.99 -9.55 -3.90
C LEU A 137 15.56 -8.17 -3.54
N ARG A 138 16.84 -8.10 -3.16
CA ARG A 138 17.51 -6.82 -2.88
C ARG A 138 17.80 -6.00 -4.13
N GLU A 139 18.07 -6.66 -5.25
CA GLU A 139 18.30 -5.97 -6.52
C GLU A 139 17.03 -5.28 -7.05
N LEU A 140 15.87 -5.92 -6.85
CA LEU A 140 14.57 -5.40 -7.27
C LEU A 140 14.00 -4.33 -6.33
N ILE A 141 14.37 -4.37 -5.05
CA ILE A 141 13.84 -3.46 -4.03
C ILE A 141 15.02 -2.83 -3.30
N PRO A 142 15.48 -1.64 -3.73
CA PRO A 142 16.62 -0.93 -3.12
C PRO A 142 16.43 -0.71 -1.61
N SER A 143 15.18 -0.59 -1.17
CA SER A 143 14.76 -0.40 0.21
C SER A 143 14.85 -1.65 1.09
N SER A 144 15.15 -2.84 0.53
CA SER A 144 15.27 -4.08 1.31
C SER A 144 16.42 -4.04 2.33
N SER A 145 17.38 -3.13 2.13
CA SER A 145 18.48 -2.87 3.06
C SER A 145 18.01 -2.39 4.45
N LEU A 146 16.83 -1.76 4.55
CA LEU A 146 16.21 -1.42 5.83
C LEU A 146 15.67 -2.64 6.60
N PHE A 147 15.30 -3.70 5.87
CA PHE A 147 14.75 -4.93 6.44
C PHE A 147 15.82 -6.00 6.70
N ILE A 148 17.06 -5.77 6.23
CA ILE A 148 18.20 -6.67 6.42
C ILE A 148 19.36 -5.86 7.05
N PRO A 149 19.35 -5.64 8.37
CA PRO A 149 20.41 -4.89 9.04
C PRO A 149 21.72 -5.70 9.03
N GLY A 150 22.80 -5.14 8.49
CA GLY A 150 24.18 -5.54 8.85
C GLY A 150 24.76 -6.79 8.18
N GLY A 151 24.17 -7.29 7.10
CA GLY A 151 24.69 -8.43 6.33
C GLY A 151 23.67 -9.54 6.22
N ILE A 152 23.70 -10.27 5.11
CA ILE A 152 22.86 -11.44 4.94
C ILE A 152 23.34 -12.48 5.93
N THR A 153 22.69 -12.58 7.09
CA THR A 153 22.83 -13.78 7.91
C THR A 153 22.26 -14.92 7.08
N THR A 154 23.14 -15.78 6.59
CA THR A 154 22.72 -16.89 5.75
C THR A 154 22.00 -17.94 6.59
N GLY A 155 21.04 -18.63 5.97
CA GLY A 155 20.31 -19.72 6.61
C GLY A 155 19.08 -19.30 7.41
N PHE A 156 18.66 -20.19 8.31
CA PHE A 156 17.34 -20.12 8.94
C PHE A 156 17.10 -18.81 9.70
N LEU A 157 18.09 -18.39 10.50
CA LEU A 157 17.96 -17.21 11.36
C LEU A 157 17.79 -15.92 10.56
N GLY A 158 18.43 -15.80 9.39
CA GLY A 158 18.29 -14.62 8.54
C GLY A 158 16.90 -14.48 7.93
N GLY A 159 16.32 -15.60 7.44
CA GLY A 159 14.95 -15.61 6.97
C GLY A 159 13.96 -15.27 8.09
N LEU A 160 14.15 -15.85 9.28
CA LEU A 160 13.30 -15.57 10.45
C LEU A 160 13.36 -14.11 10.89
N LEU A 161 14.57 -13.52 10.95
CA LEU A 161 14.74 -12.12 11.30
C LEU A 161 14.08 -11.20 10.26
N ALA A 162 14.25 -11.47 8.96
CA ALA A 162 13.59 -10.72 7.91
C ALA A 162 12.06 -10.73 8.05
N LEU A 163 11.49 -11.91 8.36
CA LEU A 163 10.06 -12.05 8.60
C LEU A 163 9.58 -11.24 9.81
N ILE A 164 10.25 -11.39 10.96
CA ILE A 164 9.85 -10.72 12.21
C ILE A 164 9.97 -9.21 12.08
N VAL A 165 11.11 -8.71 11.60
CA VAL A 165 11.36 -7.27 11.41
C VAL A 165 10.31 -6.68 10.47
N GLY A 166 10.08 -7.35 9.34
CA GLY A 166 9.07 -6.97 8.38
C GLY A 166 7.65 -6.88 8.95
N ILE A 167 7.22 -7.90 9.69
CA ILE A 167 5.90 -7.92 10.35
C ILE A 167 5.80 -6.79 11.38
N VAL A 168 6.83 -6.56 12.19
CA VAL A 168 6.85 -5.47 13.18
C VAL A 168 6.70 -4.12 12.49
N PHE A 169 7.42 -3.87 11.39
CA PHE A 169 7.25 -2.63 10.62
C PHE A 169 5.87 -2.51 9.98
N ALA A 170 5.34 -3.59 9.39
CA ALA A 170 4.01 -3.61 8.79
C ALA A 170 2.92 -3.26 9.83
N VAL A 171 2.94 -3.91 10.99
CA VAL A 171 1.98 -3.69 12.07
C VAL A 171 2.15 -2.29 12.67
N SER A 172 3.38 -1.84 12.90
CA SER A 172 3.65 -0.51 13.48
C SER A 172 3.14 0.61 12.57
N ALA A 173 3.40 0.52 11.26
CA ALA A 173 2.92 1.48 10.29
C ALA A 173 1.39 1.47 10.16
N LEU A 174 0.77 0.28 10.17
CA LEU A 174 -0.69 0.14 10.15
C LEU A 174 -1.33 0.84 11.35
N ILE A 175 -0.85 0.54 12.57
CA ILE A 175 -1.36 1.14 13.81
C ILE A 175 -1.16 2.66 13.78
N LEU A 176 0.04 3.13 13.42
CA LEU A 176 0.35 4.56 13.38
C LEU A 176 -0.58 5.32 12.42
N LEU A 177 -0.80 4.80 11.21
CA LEU A 177 -1.62 5.48 10.21
C LEU A 177 -3.11 5.41 10.54
N TYR A 178 -3.58 4.33 11.17
CA TYR A 178 -4.94 4.26 11.72
C TYR A 178 -5.13 5.26 12.86
N PHE A 179 -4.18 5.33 13.79
CA PHE A 179 -4.20 6.28 14.90
C PHE A 179 -4.21 7.73 14.41
N LEU A 180 -3.39 8.06 13.40
CA LEU A 180 -3.42 9.38 12.77
C LEU A 180 -4.76 9.70 12.11
N ALA A 181 -5.39 8.71 11.44
CA ALA A 181 -6.72 8.88 10.88
C ALA A 181 -7.78 9.13 11.96
N GLU A 182 -7.68 8.48 13.11
CA GLU A 182 -8.59 8.67 14.24
C GLU A 182 -8.39 10.01 14.94
N ILE A 183 -7.15 10.44 15.21
CA ILE A 183 -6.87 11.79 15.74
C ILE A 183 -7.46 12.86 14.82
N TYR A 184 -7.25 12.69 13.51
CA TYR A 184 -7.72 13.65 12.52
C TYR A 184 -9.25 13.80 12.53
N LEU A 185 -9.98 12.69 12.69
CA LEU A 185 -11.44 12.72 12.85
C LEU A 185 -11.87 13.32 14.20
N ALA A 186 -11.20 12.95 15.29
CA ALA A 186 -11.52 13.42 16.64
C ALA A 186 -11.41 14.95 16.77
N ILE A 187 -10.38 15.56 16.16
CA ILE A 187 -10.20 17.02 16.13
C ILE A 187 -11.43 17.72 15.51
N ILE A 188 -12.06 17.09 14.53
CA ILE A 188 -13.17 17.68 13.78
C ILE A 188 -14.50 17.44 14.44
N ASP A 189 -14.66 16.31 15.11
CA ASP A 189 -15.80 16.10 15.99
C ASP A 189 -15.80 17.13 17.14
N ILE A 190 -14.63 17.46 17.70
CA ILE A 190 -14.50 18.56 18.67
C ILE A 190 -14.86 19.90 18.03
N ALA A 191 -14.28 20.24 16.88
CA ALA A 191 -14.53 21.52 16.21
C ALA A 191 -16.01 21.72 15.80
N THR A 192 -16.70 20.65 15.43
CA THR A 192 -18.12 20.70 15.07
C THR A 192 -19.03 20.81 16.30
N ASN A 193 -18.67 20.18 17.42
CA ASN A 193 -19.43 20.29 18.65
C ASN A 193 -19.34 21.70 19.27
N THR A 194 -18.14 22.30 19.28
CA THR A 194 -17.94 23.68 19.78
C THR A 194 -18.67 24.74 18.95
N LYS A 195 -18.97 24.48 17.68
CA LYS A 195 -19.78 25.38 16.83
C LYS A 195 -21.28 25.34 17.13
N ARG A 196 -21.76 24.31 17.84
CA ARG A 196 -23.18 24.13 18.17
C ARG A 196 -23.55 24.63 19.56
N ALA A 197 -22.55 24.90 20.42
CA ALA A 197 -22.69 25.54 21.72
C ALA A 197 -22.69 27.07 21.58
#